data_AF-A0A8T1SQD3-F1
#
_entry.id   AF-A0A8T1SQD3-F1
#
_cell.length_a   1.000
_cell.length_b   1.000
_cell.length_c   1.000
_cell.angle_alpha   90.00
_cell.angle_beta   90.00
_cell.angle_gamma   90.00
#
_symmetry.space_group_name_H-M   'P 1'
#
loop_
_entity.id
_entity.type
_entity.pdbx_description
1 polymer ?
#
loop_
_entity_poly.entity_id
_entity_poly.type
_entity_poly.pdbx_seq_one_letter_code
_entity_poly.pdbx_strand_id
1 'polypeptide(L)'
;MCKCGYSKSQHIEGTQVNNTEKWSYRKHTKELPTDAFGDIQFENLGKRGKYIRLSCDTDSEMLYDLMTQHWHLKNPNLVISVTGGAKNFSLKPRMRKIFSRLIYIAQSKGAWIFTGGTHYGLMKYIGEVVRDNTISRSSEENVVAIGIAAWGMISNRDSLIRSSNTEGYYSAHYIMDDLKRDPLYCLDNNHTHLLLVDNGTHGHPAIEAKLRTQLEKYISERVIPDSNYGGKIPIVCFTQGGGKETLKAINVAIKSKIPCIVVEGSGQIADVIASLVEAEGTLASSSVKERLLRYLPHTVSRLTEEETESWIRWIKEILENPHLLTVIKIEEAGDEIVSNAISFALYKAFSTNEQDKDNWNGQLKLLLEWNQLDLASDEMFTNDRRWESADLQDVMFLALIKDRPKFVRLFLENGLNLRKFLSKEVLTELFSNNFSSLVFKNLQIAKNSYNDALLTFVWKMVEDFRRGIKKEDKNGKDETEIRLLDESSITRHPLQALFIWSVLQN
;
A
#
# COMPACT_ATOMS: atom_id res chain seq x y z
N MET A 1 -24.75 -1.57 -34.02
CA MET A 1 -24.52 -1.30 -32.58
C MET A 1 -24.86 0.15 -32.29
N CYS A 2 -25.42 0.42 -31.12
CA CYS A 2 -25.67 1.77 -30.62
C CYS A 2 -24.37 2.45 -30.19
N LYS A 3 -24.40 3.77 -29.93
CA LYS A 3 -23.22 4.55 -29.48
C LYS A 3 -22.66 4.09 -28.12
N CYS A 4 -23.42 3.33 -27.33
CA CYS A 4 -22.97 2.73 -26.08
C CYS A 4 -22.36 1.32 -26.25
N GLY A 5 -22.29 0.78 -27.46
CA GLY A 5 -21.75 -0.56 -27.74
C GLY A 5 -22.76 -1.71 -27.66
N TYR A 6 -23.94 -1.51 -27.08
CA TYR A 6 -25.01 -2.52 -27.05
C TYR A 6 -25.78 -2.63 -28.38
N SER A 7 -26.43 -3.77 -28.60
CA SER A 7 -27.38 -3.95 -29.70
C SER A 7 -28.73 -3.31 -29.36
N LYS A 8 -29.55 -3.01 -30.38
CA LYS A 8 -30.86 -2.37 -30.16
C LYS A 8 -31.80 -3.23 -29.31
N SER A 9 -31.71 -4.56 -29.43
CA SER A 9 -32.53 -5.51 -28.68
C SER A 9 -32.15 -5.63 -27.20
N GLN A 10 -30.98 -5.10 -26.80
CA GLN A 10 -30.52 -5.12 -25.40
C GLN A 10 -30.92 -3.85 -24.63
N HIS A 11 -31.61 -2.91 -25.27
CA HIS A 11 -32.15 -1.73 -24.61
C HIS A 11 -33.54 -1.99 -24.04
N ILE A 12 -33.82 -1.38 -22.89
CA ILE A 12 -35.14 -1.46 -22.25
C ILE A 12 -36.20 -0.85 -23.17
N GLU A 13 -37.39 -1.45 -23.20
CA GLU A 13 -38.54 -0.92 -23.94
C GLU A 13 -38.84 0.53 -23.55
N GLY A 14 -39.05 1.40 -24.53
CA GLY A 14 -39.24 2.84 -24.32
C GLY A 14 -37.97 3.71 -24.43
N THR A 15 -36.80 3.12 -24.73
CA THR A 15 -35.58 3.89 -25.01
C THR A 15 -35.75 4.74 -26.27
N GLN A 16 -35.71 6.08 -26.13
CA GLN A 16 -35.81 7.01 -27.26
C GLN A 16 -34.55 6.98 -28.12
N VAL A 17 -34.72 6.92 -29.44
CA VAL A 17 -33.60 6.92 -30.40
C VAL A 17 -33.35 8.37 -30.84
N ASN A 18 -32.22 8.93 -30.42
CA ASN A 18 -31.77 10.23 -30.90
C ASN A 18 -30.48 10.07 -31.73
N ASN A 19 -30.51 10.50 -32.99
CA ASN A 19 -29.39 10.36 -33.92
C ASN A 19 -28.41 11.54 -33.90
N THR A 20 -28.83 12.72 -33.43
CA THR A 20 -28.03 13.95 -33.51
C THR A 20 -27.17 14.18 -32.29
N GLU A 21 -27.57 13.71 -31.11
CA GLU A 21 -26.84 13.96 -29.87
C GLU A 21 -25.60 13.06 -29.68
N LYS A 22 -24.55 13.63 -29.09
CA LYS A 22 -23.38 12.87 -28.62
C LYS A 22 -23.77 12.09 -27.37
N TRP A 23 -23.53 10.78 -27.38
CA TRP A 23 -23.85 9.93 -26.24
C TRP A 23 -23.08 10.36 -24.99
N SER A 24 -23.77 10.35 -23.87
CA SER A 24 -23.27 10.68 -22.54
C SER A 24 -24.05 9.88 -21.52
N TYR A 25 -23.35 9.18 -20.63
CA TYR A 25 -23.98 8.33 -19.64
C TYR A 25 -24.99 9.10 -18.79
N ARG A 26 -24.69 10.34 -18.38
CA ARG A 26 -25.59 11.19 -17.57
C ARG A 26 -26.95 11.47 -18.19
N LYS A 27 -27.03 11.54 -19.53
CA LYS A 27 -28.27 11.86 -20.26
C LYS A 27 -28.97 10.62 -20.80
N HIS A 28 -28.20 9.58 -21.12
CA HIS A 28 -28.66 8.44 -21.91
C HIS A 28 -28.64 7.13 -21.13
N THR A 29 -28.42 7.17 -19.82
CA THR A 29 -28.56 6.03 -18.92
C THR A 29 -29.49 6.40 -17.77
N LYS A 30 -30.06 5.38 -17.12
CA LYS A 30 -30.90 5.51 -15.94
C LYS A 30 -30.29 4.68 -14.82
N GLU A 31 -30.11 5.27 -13.66
CA GLU A 31 -29.63 4.55 -12.48
C GLU A 31 -30.73 3.66 -11.89
N LEU A 32 -30.35 2.45 -11.52
CA LEU A 32 -31.19 1.44 -10.87
C LEU A 32 -30.40 0.81 -9.72
N PRO A 33 -31.07 0.22 -8.71
CA PRO A 33 -30.38 -0.57 -7.69
C PRO A 33 -29.53 -1.67 -8.31
N THR A 34 -28.35 -1.91 -7.74
CA THR A 34 -27.41 -2.91 -8.27
C THR A 34 -27.98 -4.33 -8.13
N ASP A 35 -27.92 -5.07 -9.23
CA ASP A 35 -28.34 -6.47 -9.36
C ASP A 35 -27.15 -7.44 -9.34
N ALA A 36 -25.92 -6.93 -9.28
CA ALA A 36 -24.70 -7.71 -9.37
C ALA A 36 -23.79 -7.39 -8.18
N PHE A 37 -23.96 -8.15 -7.10
CA PHE A 37 -23.13 -8.05 -5.89
C PHE A 37 -23.19 -9.36 -5.09
N GLY A 38 -22.14 -9.64 -4.33
CA GLY A 38 -22.07 -10.81 -3.46
C GLY A 38 -20.68 -11.42 -3.44
N ASP A 39 -20.63 -12.72 -3.21
CA ASP A 39 -19.38 -13.48 -3.31
C ASP A 39 -19.23 -14.04 -4.73
N ILE A 40 -18.00 -14.12 -5.22
CA ILE A 40 -17.64 -14.68 -6.54
C ILE A 40 -16.76 -15.90 -6.35
N GLN A 41 -17.11 -16.99 -7.03
CA GLN A 41 -16.35 -18.24 -7.06
C GLN A 41 -15.92 -18.56 -8.49
N PHE A 42 -14.64 -18.83 -8.65
CA PHE A 42 -14.04 -19.25 -9.92
C PHE A 42 -13.97 -20.79 -9.97
N GLU A 43 -14.38 -21.40 -11.09
CA GLU A 43 -14.61 -22.85 -11.22
C GLU A 43 -13.43 -23.73 -10.76
N ASN A 44 -12.19 -23.28 -10.95
CA ASN A 44 -11.02 -24.15 -10.84
C ASN A 44 -10.24 -24.06 -9.51
N LEU A 45 -10.67 -23.25 -8.53
CA LEU A 45 -9.81 -22.95 -7.37
C LEU A 45 -10.48 -22.93 -6.00
N GLY A 46 -11.82 -23.07 -5.91
CA GLY A 46 -12.54 -23.03 -4.62
C GLY A 46 -12.39 -21.72 -3.82
N LYS A 47 -11.64 -20.74 -4.35
CA LYS A 47 -11.43 -19.43 -3.75
C LYS A 47 -12.67 -18.57 -3.94
N ARG A 48 -13.06 -17.90 -2.86
CA ARG A 48 -14.13 -16.92 -2.83
C ARG A 48 -13.54 -15.52 -2.76
N GLY A 49 -13.94 -14.65 -3.68
CA GLY A 49 -13.73 -13.22 -3.57
C GLY A 49 -15.06 -12.52 -3.28
N LYS A 50 -15.01 -11.21 -3.03
CA LYS A 50 -16.20 -10.36 -2.99
C LYS A 50 -16.26 -9.49 -4.23
N TYR A 51 -17.45 -9.21 -4.74
CA TYR A 51 -17.61 -8.29 -5.86
C TYR A 51 -18.86 -7.43 -5.73
N ILE A 52 -18.81 -6.26 -6.37
CA ILE A 52 -19.96 -5.37 -6.51
C ILE A 52 -19.88 -4.62 -7.83
N ARG A 53 -21.02 -4.48 -8.50
CA ARG A 53 -21.24 -3.57 -9.63
C ARG A 53 -21.72 -2.22 -9.09
N LEU A 54 -21.03 -1.16 -9.51
CA LEU A 54 -21.26 0.21 -9.03
C LEU A 54 -21.32 1.20 -10.21
N SER A 55 -21.95 2.36 -9.98
CA SER A 55 -21.98 3.45 -10.96
C SER A 55 -20.60 4.14 -11.02
N CYS A 56 -20.22 4.65 -12.19
CA CYS A 56 -19.00 5.43 -12.36
C CYS A 56 -18.98 6.77 -11.58
N ASP A 57 -20.14 7.21 -11.08
CA ASP A 57 -20.30 8.41 -10.24
C ASP A 57 -20.63 8.06 -8.77
N THR A 58 -20.49 6.79 -8.35
CA THR A 58 -20.65 6.40 -6.94
C THR A 58 -19.65 7.15 -6.05
N ASP A 59 -20.14 7.63 -4.91
CA ASP A 59 -19.33 8.43 -3.99
C ASP A 59 -18.23 7.61 -3.30
N SER A 60 -17.07 8.25 -3.07
CA SER A 60 -15.87 7.59 -2.54
C SER A 60 -15.98 7.27 -1.05
N GLU A 61 -16.75 8.05 -0.27
CA GLU A 61 -17.01 7.77 1.14
C GLU A 61 -17.83 6.50 1.29
N MET A 62 -18.92 6.39 0.52
CA MET A 62 -19.76 5.19 0.51
C MET A 62 -18.98 3.93 0.12
N LEU A 63 -18.06 4.02 -0.84
CA LEU A 63 -17.20 2.90 -1.23
C LEU A 63 -16.21 2.52 -0.13
N TYR A 64 -15.64 3.51 0.56
CA TYR A 64 -14.74 3.26 1.68
C TYR A 64 -15.47 2.59 2.86
N ASP A 65 -16.68 3.06 3.18
CA ASP A 65 -17.54 2.46 4.20
C ASP A 65 -17.98 1.05 3.82
N LEU A 66 -18.27 0.78 2.54
CA LEU A 66 -18.52 -0.58 2.05
C LEU A 66 -17.32 -1.50 2.36
N MET A 67 -16.12 -1.06 2.01
CA MET A 67 -14.90 -1.85 2.21
C MET A 67 -14.60 -2.10 3.70
N THR A 68 -14.77 -1.10 4.56
CA THR A 68 -14.39 -1.19 5.97
C THR A 68 -15.50 -1.76 6.86
N GLN A 69 -16.75 -1.33 6.67
CA GLN A 69 -17.88 -1.69 7.52
C GLN A 69 -18.58 -2.98 7.06
N HIS A 70 -18.78 -3.16 5.75
CA HIS A 70 -19.52 -4.32 5.22
C HIS A 70 -18.63 -5.48 4.78
N TRP A 71 -17.43 -5.18 4.24
CA TRP A 71 -16.44 -6.22 3.92
C TRP A 71 -15.46 -6.47 5.06
N HIS A 72 -15.52 -5.69 6.14
CA HIS A 72 -14.69 -5.82 7.33
C HIS A 72 -13.18 -5.75 7.03
N LEU A 73 -12.79 -4.96 6.03
CA LEU A 73 -11.39 -4.69 5.76
C LEU A 73 -10.84 -3.73 6.83
N LYS A 74 -9.74 -4.11 7.47
CA LYS A 74 -8.97 -3.20 8.32
C LYS A 74 -8.49 -2.01 7.49
N ASN A 75 -8.45 -0.84 8.11
CA ASN A 75 -7.89 0.36 7.48
C ASN A 75 -6.44 0.09 7.06
N PRO A 76 -6.05 0.45 5.83
CA PRO A 76 -4.70 0.20 5.35
C PRO A 76 -3.72 1.20 5.95
N ASN A 77 -2.53 0.73 6.33
CA ASN A 77 -1.43 1.65 6.68
C ASN A 77 -0.73 2.24 5.44
N LEU A 78 -1.04 1.70 4.25
CA LEU A 78 -0.48 2.11 2.96
C LEU A 78 -1.41 1.64 1.84
N VAL A 79 -1.58 2.44 0.80
CA VAL A 79 -2.21 1.98 -0.46
C VAL A 79 -1.17 1.96 -1.58
N ILE A 80 -1.07 0.83 -2.27
CA ILE A 80 -0.20 0.65 -3.43
C ILE A 80 -1.08 0.57 -4.67
N SER A 81 -1.09 1.64 -5.46
CA SER A 81 -1.85 1.73 -6.70
C SER A 81 -0.98 1.28 -7.88
N VAL A 82 -1.21 0.07 -8.38
CA VAL A 82 -0.45 -0.50 -9.49
C VAL A 82 -1.12 -0.17 -10.83
N THR A 83 -0.39 0.49 -11.73
CA THR A 83 -0.88 0.87 -13.06
C THR A 83 0.11 0.46 -14.16
N GLY A 84 -0.43 0.14 -15.33
CA GLY A 84 0.34 -0.29 -16.50
C GLY A 84 0.26 -1.78 -16.81
N GLY A 85 0.92 -2.19 -17.89
CA GLY A 85 1.02 -3.60 -18.27
C GLY A 85 -0.29 -4.31 -18.66
N ALA A 86 -1.30 -3.61 -19.20
CA ALA A 86 -2.63 -4.20 -19.48
C ALA A 86 -2.66 -5.22 -20.63
N LYS A 87 -1.62 -5.28 -21.47
CA LYS A 87 -1.46 -6.30 -22.52
C LYS A 87 -0.60 -7.43 -21.99
N ASN A 88 -0.81 -8.66 -22.45
CA ASN A 88 0.08 -9.77 -22.09
C ASN A 88 1.51 -9.51 -22.57
N PHE A 89 2.47 -9.68 -21.66
CA PHE A 89 3.89 -9.56 -21.94
C PHE A 89 4.66 -10.61 -21.14
N SER A 90 5.84 -11.00 -21.65
CA SER A 90 6.74 -11.88 -20.91
C SER A 90 7.45 -11.07 -19.82
N LEU A 91 7.15 -11.38 -18.56
CA LEU A 91 7.75 -10.72 -17.42
C LEU A 91 9.18 -11.24 -17.21
N LYS A 92 10.18 -10.35 -17.29
CA LYS A 92 11.58 -10.70 -17.00
C LYS A 92 11.72 -11.22 -15.55
N PRO A 93 12.59 -12.20 -15.25
CA PRO A 93 12.78 -12.71 -13.88
C PRO A 93 13.10 -11.64 -12.83
N ARG A 94 13.84 -10.60 -13.19
CA ARG A 94 14.12 -9.47 -12.28
C ARG A 94 12.86 -8.66 -11.92
N MET A 95 11.94 -8.49 -12.88
CA MET A 95 10.64 -7.87 -12.59
C MET A 95 9.79 -8.72 -11.66
N ARG A 96 9.88 -10.05 -11.80
CA ARG A 96 9.23 -11.01 -10.91
C ARG A 96 9.62 -10.72 -9.46
N LYS A 97 10.92 -10.57 -9.21
CA LYS A 97 11.48 -10.26 -7.89
C LYS A 97 10.94 -8.94 -7.32
N ILE A 98 10.87 -7.88 -8.13
CA ILE A 98 10.35 -6.56 -7.71
C ILE A 98 8.91 -6.68 -7.18
N PHE A 99 8.02 -7.32 -7.93
CA PHE A 99 6.62 -7.47 -7.51
C PHE A 99 6.46 -8.49 -6.38
N SER A 100 7.23 -9.58 -6.34
CA SER A 100 7.27 -10.46 -5.17
C SER A 100 7.62 -9.69 -3.90
N ARG A 101 8.58 -8.76 -3.99
CA ARG A 101 8.93 -7.89 -2.87
C ARG A 101 7.85 -6.85 -2.56
N LEU A 102 7.18 -6.31 -3.58
CA LEU A 102 6.03 -5.40 -3.41
C LEU A 102 4.90 -6.06 -2.61
N ILE A 103 4.53 -7.30 -2.96
CA ILE A 103 3.48 -8.05 -2.24
C ILE A 103 3.92 -8.38 -0.82
N TYR A 104 5.19 -8.72 -0.61
CA TYR A 104 5.75 -8.90 0.73
C TYR A 104 5.62 -7.63 1.58
N ILE A 105 5.96 -6.46 1.02
CA ILE A 105 5.85 -5.17 1.71
C ILE A 105 4.38 -4.90 2.04
N ALA A 106 3.49 -5.12 1.08
CA ALA A 106 2.06 -4.94 1.28
C ALA A 106 1.53 -5.82 2.42
N GLN A 107 1.95 -7.08 2.49
CA GLN A 107 1.60 -7.97 3.60
C GLN A 107 2.14 -7.45 4.93
N SER A 108 3.44 -7.16 4.99
CA SER A 108 4.14 -6.76 6.21
C SER A 108 3.64 -5.43 6.79
N LYS A 109 3.06 -4.55 5.96
CA LYS A 109 2.56 -3.25 6.39
C LYS A 109 1.04 -3.21 6.52
N GLY A 110 0.32 -4.29 6.17
CA GLY A 110 -1.15 -4.26 6.11
C GLY A 110 -1.66 -3.28 5.05
N ALA A 111 -1.06 -3.31 3.86
CA ALA A 111 -1.40 -2.41 2.75
C ALA A 111 -2.52 -2.97 1.87
N TRP A 112 -3.29 -2.07 1.25
CA TRP A 112 -4.19 -2.42 0.14
C TRP A 112 -3.47 -2.27 -1.19
N ILE A 113 -3.74 -3.19 -2.12
CA ILE A 113 -3.21 -3.13 -3.48
C ILE A 113 -4.35 -2.87 -4.45
N PHE A 114 -4.33 -1.71 -5.11
CA PHE A 114 -5.25 -1.37 -6.18
C PHE A 114 -4.67 -1.75 -7.53
N THR A 115 -5.44 -2.48 -8.33
CA THR A 115 -5.05 -2.92 -9.68
C THR A 115 -6.25 -2.89 -10.63
N GLY A 116 -6.04 -3.22 -11.92
CA GLY A 116 -7.13 -3.33 -12.90
C GLY A 116 -8.04 -4.57 -12.75
N GLY A 117 -7.70 -5.54 -11.88
CA GLY A 117 -8.57 -6.70 -11.58
C GLY A 117 -8.85 -7.69 -12.72
N THR A 118 -8.15 -7.58 -13.86
CA THR A 118 -8.33 -8.47 -15.02
C THR A 118 -7.19 -9.50 -15.14
N HIS A 119 -7.45 -10.64 -15.77
CA HIS A 119 -6.50 -11.74 -15.93
C HIS A 119 -5.46 -11.52 -17.04
N TYR A 120 -4.97 -10.28 -17.20
CA TYR A 120 -4.02 -9.92 -18.27
C TYR A 120 -2.80 -9.19 -17.72
N GLY A 121 -1.67 -9.45 -18.39
CA GLY A 121 -0.39 -8.78 -18.16
C GLY A 121 0.00 -8.68 -16.69
N LEU A 122 0.21 -7.46 -16.20
CA LEU A 122 0.69 -7.24 -14.83
C LEU A 122 -0.34 -7.65 -13.77
N MET A 123 -1.63 -7.42 -14.02
CA MET A 123 -2.68 -7.69 -13.05
C MET A 123 -2.80 -9.18 -12.72
N LYS A 124 -2.71 -10.03 -13.75
CA LYS A 124 -2.60 -11.49 -13.59
C LYS A 124 -1.44 -11.90 -12.70
N TYR A 125 -0.28 -11.32 -12.98
CA TYR A 125 0.94 -11.68 -12.28
C TYR A 125 0.92 -11.22 -10.80
N ILE A 126 0.39 -10.03 -10.51
CA ILE A 126 0.12 -9.59 -9.14
C ILE A 126 -0.78 -10.60 -8.41
N GLY A 127 -1.85 -11.05 -9.08
CA GLY A 127 -2.74 -12.09 -8.57
C GLY A 127 -1.99 -13.39 -8.23
N GLU A 128 -1.17 -13.90 -9.16
CA GLU A 128 -0.36 -15.10 -8.95
C GLU A 128 0.57 -14.97 -7.72
N VAL A 129 1.25 -13.83 -7.57
CA VAL A 129 2.14 -13.58 -6.43
C VAL A 129 1.37 -13.45 -5.11
N VAL A 130 0.18 -12.85 -5.12
CA VAL A 130 -0.71 -12.79 -3.94
C VAL A 130 -1.13 -14.20 -3.53
N ARG A 131 -1.46 -15.07 -4.49
CA ARG A 131 -1.75 -16.48 -4.23
C ARG A 131 -0.54 -17.21 -3.65
N ASP A 132 0.64 -17.05 -4.25
CA ASP A 132 1.83 -17.79 -3.83
C ASP A 132 2.23 -17.39 -2.39
N ASN A 133 2.03 -16.12 -2.01
CA ASN A 133 2.23 -15.64 -0.63
C ASN A 133 1.20 -16.21 0.35
N THR A 134 -0.09 -16.28 -0.02
CA THR A 134 -1.14 -16.82 0.87
C THR A 134 -1.00 -18.33 1.08
N ILE A 135 -0.53 -19.10 0.09
CA ILE A 135 -0.26 -20.54 0.25
C ILE A 135 1.00 -20.77 1.09
N SER A 136 2.05 -19.97 0.89
CA SER A 136 3.35 -20.18 1.54
C SER A 136 3.40 -19.75 3.01
N ARG A 137 2.45 -18.94 3.48
CA ARG A 137 2.51 -18.32 4.81
C ARG A 137 1.19 -18.47 5.56
N SER A 138 1.23 -19.23 6.65
CA SER A 138 0.16 -19.38 7.64
C SER A 138 0.03 -18.16 8.56
N SER A 139 0.15 -16.95 8.02
CA SER A 139 0.01 -15.69 8.78
C SER A 139 -1.44 -15.22 8.74
N GLU A 140 -1.95 -14.70 9.86
CA GLU A 140 -3.31 -14.15 9.99
C GLU A 140 -3.57 -12.92 9.10
N GLU A 141 -2.53 -12.25 8.60
CA GLU A 141 -2.64 -11.07 7.73
C GLU A 141 -2.54 -11.44 6.26
N ASN A 142 -3.71 -11.66 5.66
CA ASN A 142 -3.85 -11.86 4.22
C ASN A 142 -3.68 -10.54 3.46
N VAL A 143 -2.99 -10.60 2.33
CA VAL A 143 -2.84 -9.44 1.42
C VAL A 143 -4.19 -9.09 0.82
N VAL A 144 -4.60 -7.82 0.94
CA VAL A 144 -5.83 -7.30 0.36
C VAL A 144 -5.54 -6.75 -1.04
N ALA A 145 -5.87 -7.53 -2.06
CA ALA A 145 -5.80 -7.13 -3.45
C ALA A 145 -7.20 -6.77 -3.97
N ILE A 146 -7.41 -5.50 -4.33
CA ILE A 146 -8.68 -4.96 -4.83
C ILE A 146 -8.51 -4.65 -6.32
N GLY A 147 -9.29 -5.34 -7.15
CA GLY A 147 -9.34 -5.09 -8.59
C GLY A 147 -10.45 -4.11 -8.94
N ILE A 148 -10.13 -3.04 -9.66
CA ILE A 148 -11.09 -2.04 -10.13
C ILE A 148 -11.16 -2.16 -11.66
N ALA A 149 -12.30 -2.63 -12.17
CA ALA A 149 -12.44 -2.98 -13.59
C ALA A 149 -13.72 -2.38 -14.20
N ALA A 150 -13.68 -2.11 -15.50
CA ALA A 150 -14.85 -1.67 -16.26
C ALA A 150 -15.83 -2.82 -16.50
N TRP A 151 -17.04 -2.75 -15.95
CA TRP A 151 -18.13 -3.72 -16.18
C TRP A 151 -18.41 -3.94 -17.67
N GLY A 152 -18.36 -2.86 -18.46
CA GLY A 152 -18.52 -2.86 -19.92
C GLY A 152 -17.52 -3.75 -20.67
N MET A 153 -16.36 -4.00 -20.06
CA MET A 153 -15.23 -4.76 -20.60
C MET A 153 -15.07 -6.16 -20.02
N ILE A 154 -15.96 -6.61 -19.12
CA ILE A 154 -15.85 -7.95 -18.51
C ILE A 154 -16.53 -9.01 -19.38
N SER A 155 -15.80 -10.07 -19.71
CA SER A 155 -16.33 -11.26 -20.39
C SER A 155 -17.16 -12.11 -19.43
N ASN A 156 -18.16 -12.84 -19.94
CA ASN A 156 -19.05 -13.72 -19.15
C ASN A 156 -19.72 -13.04 -17.93
N ARG A 157 -19.89 -11.71 -17.95
CA ARG A 157 -20.46 -10.95 -16.83
C ARG A 157 -21.91 -11.29 -16.49
N ASP A 158 -22.66 -11.89 -17.41
CA ASP A 158 -24.05 -12.29 -17.20
C ASP A 158 -24.18 -13.30 -16.05
N SER A 159 -23.14 -14.08 -15.75
CA SER A 159 -23.14 -14.99 -14.61
C SER A 159 -22.97 -14.29 -13.25
N LEU A 160 -22.62 -13.01 -13.26
CA LEU A 160 -22.49 -12.16 -12.07
C LEU A 160 -23.80 -11.42 -11.75
N ILE A 161 -24.78 -11.45 -12.64
CA ILE A 161 -26.08 -10.80 -12.44
C ILE A 161 -26.98 -11.76 -11.66
N ARG A 162 -27.54 -11.26 -10.55
CA ARG A 162 -28.47 -12.03 -9.73
C ARG A 162 -29.78 -12.21 -10.47
N SER A 163 -30.31 -13.43 -10.46
CA SER A 163 -31.69 -13.66 -10.86
C SER A 163 -32.64 -13.18 -9.76
N SER A 164 -33.76 -12.57 -10.14
CA SER A 164 -34.77 -11.99 -9.24
C SER A 164 -35.37 -12.98 -8.23
N ASN A 165 -35.19 -14.29 -8.44
CA ASN A 165 -35.73 -15.35 -7.58
C ASN A 165 -34.74 -15.82 -6.49
N THR A 166 -33.56 -15.19 -6.35
CA THR A 166 -32.51 -15.64 -5.42
C THR A 166 -32.61 -14.89 -4.09
N GLU A 167 -33.50 -15.35 -3.21
CA GLU A 167 -33.52 -14.94 -1.80
C GLU A 167 -32.37 -15.61 -1.04
N GLY A 168 -31.58 -14.84 -0.28
CA GLY A 168 -30.49 -15.34 0.56
C GLY A 168 -29.06 -15.04 0.05
N TYR A 169 -28.09 -15.78 0.58
CA TYR A 169 -26.66 -15.65 0.28
C TYR A 169 -26.38 -16.05 -1.18
N TYR A 170 -25.90 -15.11 -1.99
CA TYR A 170 -25.62 -15.30 -3.40
C TYR A 170 -24.12 -15.46 -3.65
N SER A 171 -23.76 -16.56 -4.32
CA SER A 171 -22.40 -16.85 -4.79
C SER A 171 -22.41 -16.99 -6.31
N ALA A 172 -21.87 -15.99 -6.99
CA ALA A 172 -21.73 -15.98 -8.45
C ALA A 172 -20.70 -17.02 -8.88
N HIS A 173 -21.02 -17.80 -9.91
CA HIS A 173 -20.06 -18.74 -10.52
C HIS A 173 -19.53 -18.10 -11.80
N TYR A 174 -18.23 -17.77 -11.80
CA TYR A 174 -17.58 -17.10 -12.92
C TYR A 174 -16.64 -18.05 -13.66
N ILE A 175 -16.86 -18.16 -14.96
CA ILE A 175 -16.08 -19.01 -15.87
C ILE A 175 -15.06 -18.13 -16.58
N MET A 176 -13.78 -18.41 -16.34
CA MET A 176 -12.68 -17.76 -17.07
C MET A 176 -12.56 -18.45 -18.43
N ASP A 177 -12.93 -17.74 -19.50
CA ASP A 177 -12.89 -18.25 -20.86
C ASP A 177 -11.81 -17.52 -21.66
N ASP A 178 -10.56 -17.89 -21.41
CA ASP A 178 -9.38 -17.30 -22.06
C ASP A 178 -9.23 -17.72 -23.53
N LEU A 179 -10.12 -18.59 -24.03
CA LEU A 179 -10.10 -19.13 -25.40
C LEU A 179 -10.92 -18.27 -26.38
N LYS A 180 -11.85 -17.46 -25.88
CA LYS A 180 -12.62 -16.53 -26.72
C LYS A 180 -11.72 -15.44 -27.28
N ARG A 181 -11.76 -15.25 -28.60
CA ARG A 181 -11.11 -14.13 -29.31
C ARG A 181 -11.95 -12.85 -29.27
N ASP A 182 -12.61 -12.57 -28.16
CA ASP A 182 -13.36 -11.32 -28.01
C ASP A 182 -12.42 -10.20 -27.47
N PRO A 183 -12.78 -8.92 -27.64
CA PRO A 183 -11.97 -7.78 -27.18
C PRO A 183 -12.15 -7.45 -25.68
N LEU A 184 -12.95 -8.22 -24.95
CA LEU A 184 -13.23 -8.08 -23.52
C LEU A 184 -12.15 -8.78 -22.69
N TYR A 185 -12.24 -8.61 -21.38
CA TYR A 185 -11.28 -9.12 -20.41
C TYR A 185 -11.97 -10.07 -19.42
N CYS A 186 -11.35 -11.22 -19.19
CA CYS A 186 -11.62 -12.07 -18.03
C CYS A 186 -11.20 -11.36 -16.72
N LEU A 187 -11.98 -11.55 -15.66
CA LEU A 187 -11.59 -11.17 -14.29
C LEU A 187 -10.48 -12.07 -13.78
N ASP A 188 -9.58 -11.50 -12.97
CA ASP A 188 -8.54 -12.29 -12.29
C ASP A 188 -9.10 -12.99 -11.04
N ASN A 189 -8.68 -14.24 -10.86
CA ASN A 189 -9.18 -15.13 -9.82
C ASN A 189 -8.43 -15.04 -8.49
N ASN A 190 -7.35 -14.26 -8.40
CA ASN A 190 -6.54 -14.14 -7.20
C ASN A 190 -6.72 -12.79 -6.48
N HIS A 191 -7.57 -11.90 -7.01
CA HIS A 191 -7.99 -10.70 -6.29
C HIS A 191 -9.02 -11.06 -5.22
N THR A 192 -8.83 -10.48 -4.04
CA THR A 192 -9.72 -10.71 -2.89
C THR A 192 -11.07 -10.01 -3.06
N HIS A 193 -11.07 -8.84 -3.68
CA HIS A 193 -12.23 -7.98 -3.86
C HIS A 193 -12.23 -7.37 -5.26
N LEU A 194 -13.41 -7.23 -5.87
CA LEU A 194 -13.59 -6.69 -7.21
C LEU A 194 -14.64 -5.58 -7.22
N LEU A 195 -14.22 -4.38 -7.64
CA LEU A 195 -15.08 -3.22 -7.89
C LEU A 195 -15.32 -3.12 -9.40
N LEU A 196 -16.56 -3.38 -9.83
CA LEU A 196 -16.94 -3.39 -11.24
C LEU A 196 -17.68 -2.09 -11.58
N VAL A 197 -16.97 -1.16 -12.22
CA VAL A 197 -17.46 0.19 -12.53
C VAL A 197 -18.28 0.18 -13.80
N ASP A 198 -19.48 0.72 -13.74
CA ASP A 198 -20.42 0.76 -14.86
C ASP A 198 -20.86 2.19 -15.20
N ASN A 199 -20.89 2.50 -16.50
CA ASN A 199 -21.44 3.73 -17.04
C ASN A 199 -22.47 3.47 -18.16
N GLY A 200 -22.95 2.23 -18.29
CA GLY A 200 -23.91 1.80 -19.30
C GLY A 200 -23.30 1.55 -20.69
N THR A 201 -21.97 1.49 -20.82
CA THR A 201 -21.29 1.15 -22.07
C THR A 201 -20.84 -0.31 -22.14
N HIS A 202 -20.61 -0.82 -23.36
CA HIS A 202 -20.05 -2.12 -23.64
C HIS A 202 -18.86 -2.00 -24.60
N GLY A 203 -17.74 -2.64 -24.29
CA GLY A 203 -16.53 -2.59 -25.12
C GLY A 203 -15.75 -1.27 -25.03
N HIS A 204 -16.05 -0.40 -24.07
CA HIS A 204 -15.31 0.83 -23.82
C HIS A 204 -14.40 0.71 -22.58
N PRO A 205 -13.07 0.80 -22.75
CA PRO A 205 -12.12 0.72 -21.64
C PRO A 205 -11.99 2.04 -20.87
N ALA A 206 -11.30 2.00 -19.72
CA ALA A 206 -10.87 3.15 -18.92
C ALA A 206 -11.98 3.99 -18.26
N ILE A 207 -13.20 3.46 -18.17
CA ILE A 207 -14.31 4.12 -17.45
C ILE A 207 -14.07 4.10 -15.93
N GLU A 208 -13.33 3.12 -15.45
CA GLU A 208 -12.98 2.89 -14.06
C GLU A 208 -11.92 3.87 -13.53
N ALA A 209 -11.14 4.48 -14.43
CA ALA A 209 -10.00 5.32 -14.07
C ALA A 209 -10.41 6.53 -13.21
N LYS A 210 -11.54 7.18 -13.54
CA LYS A 210 -12.05 8.32 -12.77
C LYS A 210 -12.36 7.93 -11.34
N LEU A 211 -13.18 6.89 -11.16
CA LEU A 211 -13.59 6.41 -9.84
C LEU A 211 -12.40 5.96 -9.01
N ARG A 212 -11.44 5.24 -9.62
CA ARG A 212 -10.20 4.85 -8.96
C ARG A 212 -9.43 6.06 -8.41
N THR A 213 -9.23 7.10 -9.22
CA THR A 213 -8.49 8.30 -8.80
C THR A 213 -9.22 9.09 -7.69
N GLN A 214 -10.55 9.12 -7.73
CA GLN A 214 -11.36 9.75 -6.68
C GLN A 214 -11.28 8.98 -5.37
N LEU A 215 -11.35 7.65 -5.43
CA LEU A 215 -11.21 6.78 -4.28
C LEU A 215 -9.82 6.88 -3.64
N GLU A 216 -8.76 6.86 -4.47
CA GLU A 216 -7.38 7.07 -4.00
C GLU A 216 -7.24 8.42 -3.28
N LYS A 217 -7.74 9.50 -3.87
CA LYS A 217 -7.73 10.82 -3.25
C LYS A 217 -8.50 10.86 -1.93
N TYR A 218 -9.69 10.26 -1.87
CA TYR A 218 -10.48 10.21 -0.65
C TYR A 218 -9.74 9.47 0.47
N ILE A 219 -9.10 8.34 0.14
CA ILE A 219 -8.34 7.54 1.11
C ILE A 219 -7.11 8.30 1.61
N SER A 220 -6.40 9.04 0.75
CA SER A 220 -5.20 9.80 1.17
C SER A 220 -5.52 10.99 2.09
N GLU A 221 -6.72 11.54 1.97
CA GLU A 221 -7.22 12.65 2.82
C GLU A 221 -7.82 12.16 4.15
N ARG A 222 -7.99 10.84 4.33
CA ARG A 222 -8.56 10.26 5.55
C ARG A 222 -7.60 10.37 6.73
N VAL A 223 -8.11 10.82 7.86
CA VAL A 223 -7.34 10.94 9.10
C VAL A 223 -7.44 9.65 9.92
N ILE A 224 -6.31 8.99 10.18
CA ILE A 224 -6.14 7.86 11.10
C ILE A 224 -5.37 8.35 12.33
N PRO A 225 -5.93 8.22 13.55
CA PRO A 225 -5.27 8.65 14.80
C PRO A 225 -3.88 8.05 15.02
N ASP A 226 -3.69 6.77 14.67
CA ASP A 226 -2.44 6.03 14.92
C ASP A 226 -1.45 6.06 13.74
N SER A 227 -1.65 6.95 12.75
CA SER A 227 -0.78 6.98 11.57
C SER A 227 0.55 7.72 11.81
N ASN A 228 1.64 7.04 11.46
CA ASN A 228 3.02 7.59 11.43
C ASN A 228 3.28 8.51 10.22
N TYR A 229 2.25 8.85 9.44
CA TYR A 229 2.35 9.68 8.23
C TYR A 229 1.47 10.94 8.35
N GLY A 230 1.71 11.74 9.39
CA GLY A 230 0.95 12.98 9.65
C GLY A 230 -0.54 12.74 9.87
N GLY A 231 -0.92 11.60 10.45
CA GLY A 231 -2.31 11.23 10.62
C GLY A 231 -3.01 10.79 9.34
N LYS A 232 -2.33 10.67 8.19
CA LYS A 232 -2.94 10.30 6.89
C LYS A 232 -2.58 8.88 6.45
N ILE A 233 -3.29 8.37 5.46
CA ILE A 233 -2.93 7.10 4.79
C ILE A 233 -2.00 7.41 3.62
N PRO A 234 -0.73 6.97 3.65
CA PRO A 234 0.16 7.14 2.51
C PRO A 234 -0.33 6.32 1.31
N ILE A 235 -0.25 6.91 0.12
CA ILE A 235 -0.55 6.24 -1.15
C ILE A 235 0.67 6.36 -2.06
N VAL A 236 1.01 5.29 -2.74
CA VAL A 236 2.07 5.27 -3.75
C VAL A 236 1.54 4.66 -5.05
N CYS A 237 1.82 5.33 -6.17
CA CYS A 237 1.48 4.84 -7.49
C CYS A 237 2.68 4.09 -8.09
N PHE A 238 2.54 2.78 -8.27
CA PHE A 238 3.58 1.93 -8.85
C PHE A 238 3.31 1.70 -10.33
N THR A 239 4.24 2.13 -11.18
CA THR A 239 4.06 2.18 -12.63
C THR A 239 5.07 1.29 -13.36
N GLN A 240 4.55 0.47 -14.29
CA GLN A 240 5.36 -0.37 -15.15
C GLN A 240 4.83 -0.34 -16.59
N GLY A 241 5.72 -0.19 -17.57
CA GLY A 241 5.35 -0.15 -18.98
C GLY A 241 4.30 0.94 -19.26
N GLY A 242 3.32 0.62 -20.10
CA GLY A 242 2.08 1.37 -20.19
C GLY A 242 1.88 2.17 -21.47
N GLY A 243 0.67 2.69 -21.64
CA GLY A 243 0.28 3.51 -22.78
C GLY A 243 -0.43 4.79 -22.35
N LYS A 244 -1.36 5.26 -23.19
CA LYS A 244 -2.15 6.49 -22.95
C LYS A 244 -2.77 6.54 -21.56
N GLU A 245 -3.41 5.44 -21.15
CA GLU A 245 -4.14 5.39 -19.87
C GLU A 245 -3.20 5.38 -18.66
N THR A 246 -2.05 4.72 -18.78
CA THR A 246 -0.99 4.76 -17.76
C THR A 246 -0.42 6.17 -17.63
N LEU A 247 -0.13 6.85 -18.75
CA LEU A 247 0.37 8.22 -18.74
C LEU A 247 -0.62 9.20 -18.09
N LYS A 248 -1.91 9.07 -18.41
CA LYS A 248 -2.97 9.86 -17.75
C LYS A 248 -3.05 9.55 -16.25
N ALA A 249 -2.98 8.28 -15.85
CA ALA A 249 -3.03 7.88 -14.45
C ALA A 249 -1.88 8.51 -13.65
N ILE A 250 -0.66 8.51 -14.17
CA ILE A 250 0.50 9.17 -13.55
C ILE A 250 0.26 10.67 -13.42
N ASN A 251 -0.22 11.33 -14.49
CA ASN A 251 -0.49 12.78 -14.47
C ASN A 251 -1.54 13.13 -13.39
N VAL A 252 -2.61 12.35 -13.29
CA VAL A 252 -3.66 12.57 -12.27
C VAL A 252 -3.13 12.29 -10.86
N ALA A 253 -2.32 11.25 -10.67
CA ALA A 253 -1.70 10.93 -9.38
C ALA A 253 -0.80 12.07 -8.89
N ILE A 254 0.09 12.59 -9.75
CA ILE A 254 0.99 13.70 -9.42
C ILE A 254 0.22 14.99 -9.12
N LYS A 255 -0.81 15.30 -9.90
CA LYS A 255 -1.72 16.43 -9.62
C LYS A 255 -2.43 16.29 -8.27
N SER A 256 -2.69 15.05 -7.85
CA SER A 256 -3.29 14.72 -6.55
C SER A 256 -2.25 14.59 -5.43
N LYS A 257 -0.99 14.99 -5.66
CA LYS A 257 0.13 14.90 -4.72
C LYS A 257 0.47 13.48 -4.26
N ILE A 258 0.13 12.47 -5.08
CA ILE A 258 0.48 11.08 -4.84
C ILE A 258 1.83 10.80 -5.52
N PRO A 259 2.85 10.31 -4.78
CA PRO A 259 4.14 9.96 -5.36
C PRO A 259 4.02 8.76 -6.32
N CYS A 260 4.74 8.83 -7.43
CA CYS A 260 4.80 7.83 -8.49
C CYS A 260 6.19 7.18 -8.57
N ILE A 261 6.21 5.85 -8.49
CA ILE A 261 7.39 5.02 -8.71
C ILE A 261 7.34 4.47 -10.12
N VAL A 262 8.41 4.68 -10.88
CA VAL A 262 8.53 4.26 -12.27
C VAL A 262 9.64 3.22 -12.39
N VAL A 263 9.33 2.07 -12.99
CA VAL A 263 10.32 1.00 -13.18
C VAL A 263 10.99 1.11 -14.55
N GLU A 264 12.29 1.45 -14.55
CA GLU A 264 13.13 1.59 -15.73
C GLU A 264 13.61 0.22 -16.27
N GLY A 265 13.61 0.08 -17.59
CA GLY A 265 13.90 -1.16 -18.32
C GLY A 265 12.66 -2.03 -18.55
N SER A 266 11.49 -1.50 -18.15
CA SER A 266 10.20 -2.15 -18.29
C SER A 266 9.48 -1.81 -19.60
N GLY A 267 10.00 -0.82 -20.34
CA GLY A 267 9.54 -0.41 -21.66
C GLY A 267 8.52 0.72 -21.65
N GLN A 268 8.16 1.18 -22.85
CA GLN A 268 7.01 2.05 -23.10
C GLN A 268 7.07 3.38 -22.32
N ILE A 269 5.95 3.85 -21.74
CA ILE A 269 5.87 5.13 -21.02
C ILE A 269 6.80 5.19 -19.82
N ALA A 270 6.98 4.08 -19.09
CA ALA A 270 7.85 4.05 -17.92
C ALA A 270 9.30 4.43 -18.27
N ASP A 271 9.86 3.85 -19.33
CA ASP A 271 11.24 4.16 -19.76
C ASP A 271 11.36 5.58 -20.33
N VAL A 272 10.30 6.10 -20.98
CA VAL A 272 10.28 7.50 -21.43
C VAL A 272 10.41 8.44 -20.24
N ILE A 273 9.63 8.24 -19.17
CA ILE A 273 9.68 9.08 -17.97
C ILE A 273 11.03 8.91 -17.26
N ALA A 274 11.50 7.67 -17.07
CA ALA A 274 12.79 7.40 -16.43
C ALA A 274 13.96 8.11 -17.14
N SER A 275 14.03 7.99 -18.48
CA SER A 275 15.09 8.64 -19.28
C SER A 275 15.02 10.18 -19.33
N LEU A 276 13.90 10.76 -18.90
CA LEU A 276 13.71 12.21 -18.80
C LEU A 276 14.06 12.72 -17.41
N VAL A 277 13.80 11.92 -16.37
CA VAL A 277 14.17 12.25 -14.98
C VAL A 277 15.70 12.28 -14.82
N GLU A 278 16.43 11.41 -15.52
CA GLU A 278 17.90 11.39 -15.50
C GLU A 278 18.53 12.51 -16.34
N ALA A 279 17.77 13.13 -17.25
CA ALA A 279 18.31 14.15 -18.15
C ALA A 279 18.25 15.52 -17.49
N GLU A 280 19.37 15.98 -16.94
CA GLU A 280 19.50 17.33 -16.40
C GLU A 280 19.35 18.38 -17.53
N GLY A 281 18.30 19.21 -17.48
CA GLY A 281 18.13 20.36 -18.38
C GLY A 281 16.68 20.68 -18.75
N THR A 282 16.51 21.79 -19.49
CA THR A 282 15.21 22.27 -19.96
C THR A 282 14.58 21.29 -20.96
N LEU A 283 13.38 20.81 -20.65
CA LEU A 283 12.64 19.82 -21.44
C LEU A 283 12.05 20.44 -22.72
N ALA A 284 12.85 20.50 -23.78
CA ALA A 284 12.37 20.84 -25.11
C ALA A 284 11.36 19.78 -25.61
N SER A 285 10.27 20.21 -26.28
CA SER A 285 9.26 19.30 -26.84
C SER A 285 9.87 18.28 -27.81
N SER A 286 10.90 18.70 -28.57
CA SER A 286 11.64 17.84 -29.49
C SER A 286 12.32 16.67 -28.77
N SER A 287 12.96 16.92 -27.63
CA SER A 287 13.66 15.90 -26.84
C SER A 287 12.70 14.90 -26.18
N VAL A 288 11.49 15.32 -25.83
CA VAL A 288 10.43 14.42 -25.34
C VAL A 288 9.90 13.55 -26.49
N LYS A 289 9.64 14.16 -27.65
CA LYS A 289 9.18 13.45 -28.85
C LYS A 289 10.19 12.41 -29.33
N GLU A 290 11.48 12.71 -29.27
CA GLU A 290 12.56 11.79 -29.60
C GLU A 290 12.54 10.53 -28.71
N ARG A 291 12.42 10.72 -27.38
CA ARG A 291 12.33 9.59 -26.44
C ARG A 291 11.04 8.79 -26.62
N LEU A 292 9.91 9.45 -26.88
CA LEU A 292 8.66 8.77 -27.24
C LEU A 292 8.84 7.89 -28.48
N LEU A 293 9.51 8.38 -29.52
CA LEU A 293 9.82 7.60 -30.73
C LEU A 293 10.79 6.44 -30.46
N ARG A 294 11.76 6.63 -29.56
CA ARG A 294 12.71 5.58 -29.17
C ARG A 294 12.04 4.40 -28.48
N TYR A 295 11.14 4.65 -27.52
CA TYR A 295 10.54 3.60 -26.70
C TYR A 295 9.16 3.13 -27.18
N LEU A 296 8.46 3.93 -27.99
CA LEU A 296 7.10 3.67 -28.49
C LEU A 296 6.93 3.97 -29.99
N PRO A 297 7.82 3.49 -30.89
CA PRO A 297 7.80 3.89 -32.30
C PRO A 297 6.47 3.57 -32.99
N HIS A 298 5.94 2.37 -32.78
CA HIS A 298 4.69 1.91 -33.40
C HIS A 298 3.43 2.55 -32.82
N THR A 299 3.49 3.05 -31.59
CA THR A 299 2.34 3.73 -30.97
C THR A 299 2.31 5.17 -31.44
N VAL A 300 3.45 5.87 -31.39
CA VAL A 300 3.55 7.26 -31.84
C VAL A 300 3.23 7.39 -33.33
N SER A 301 3.60 6.42 -34.16
CA SER A 301 3.26 6.43 -35.60
C SER A 301 1.76 6.30 -35.89
N ARG A 302 0.95 5.87 -34.92
CA ARG A 302 -0.52 5.72 -35.06
C ARG A 302 -1.30 6.86 -34.41
N LEU A 303 -0.65 7.68 -33.57
CA LEU A 303 -1.28 8.82 -32.92
C LEU A 303 -1.43 9.97 -33.90
N THR A 304 -2.48 10.77 -33.71
CA THR A 304 -2.57 12.06 -34.41
C THR A 304 -1.53 13.05 -33.86
N GLU A 305 -1.26 14.12 -34.59
CA GLU A 305 -0.36 15.17 -34.13
C GLU A 305 -0.89 15.84 -32.84
N GLU A 306 -2.20 16.10 -32.76
CA GLU A 306 -2.87 16.63 -31.57
C GLU A 306 -2.74 15.71 -30.35
N GLU A 307 -2.87 14.39 -30.55
CA GLU A 307 -2.67 13.41 -29.48
C GLU A 307 -1.22 13.36 -29.04
N THR A 308 -0.28 13.43 -29.97
CA THR A 308 1.15 13.45 -29.66
C THR A 308 1.53 14.67 -28.84
N GLU A 309 1.02 15.86 -29.22
CA GLU A 309 1.23 17.08 -28.46
C GLU A 309 0.60 17.00 -27.06
N SER A 310 -0.58 16.37 -26.95
CA SER A 310 -1.20 16.10 -25.64
C SER A 310 -0.34 15.21 -24.75
N TRP A 311 0.31 14.19 -25.31
CA TRP A 311 1.22 13.33 -24.54
C TRP A 311 2.48 14.08 -24.10
N ILE A 312 3.06 14.90 -24.98
CA ILE A 312 4.22 15.74 -24.64
C ILE A 312 3.85 16.70 -23.50
N ARG A 313 2.67 17.33 -23.56
CA ARG A 313 2.16 18.18 -22.49
C ARG A 313 2.02 17.43 -21.18
N TRP A 314 1.41 16.24 -21.17
CA TRP A 314 1.27 15.44 -19.95
C TRP A 314 2.62 15.04 -19.35
N ILE A 315 3.60 14.69 -20.18
CA ILE A 315 4.95 14.37 -19.71
C ILE A 315 5.64 15.59 -19.09
N LYS A 316 5.47 16.78 -19.68
CA LYS A 316 6.00 18.02 -19.09
C LYS A 316 5.37 18.32 -17.74
N GLU A 317 4.04 18.24 -17.62
CA GLU A 317 3.31 18.43 -16.35
C GLU A 317 3.78 17.44 -15.27
N ILE A 318 4.08 16.19 -15.64
CA ILE A 318 4.64 15.18 -14.74
C ILE A 318 6.03 15.59 -14.24
N LEU A 319 6.89 16.08 -15.14
CA LEU A 319 8.28 16.44 -14.84
C LEU A 319 8.43 17.79 -14.13
N GLU A 320 7.40 18.62 -14.10
CA GLU A 320 7.35 19.84 -13.27
C GLU A 320 7.42 19.53 -11.76
N ASN A 321 7.06 18.31 -11.34
CA ASN A 321 7.07 17.89 -9.94
C ASN A 321 8.02 16.70 -9.72
N PRO A 322 9.35 16.88 -9.88
CA PRO A 322 10.31 15.77 -9.82
C PRO A 322 10.41 15.13 -8.43
N HIS A 323 10.05 15.86 -7.37
CA HIS A 323 10.02 15.32 -6.00
C HIS A 323 8.98 14.21 -5.79
N LEU A 324 7.94 14.13 -6.65
CA LEU A 324 6.95 13.05 -6.63
C LEU A 324 7.32 11.86 -7.52
N LEU A 325 8.45 11.92 -8.23
CA LEU A 325 8.91 10.86 -9.10
C LEU A 325 10.09 10.12 -8.46
N THR A 326 10.03 8.79 -8.46
CA THR A 326 11.14 7.93 -8.05
C THR A 326 11.33 6.83 -9.08
N VAL A 327 12.56 6.65 -9.55
CA VAL A 327 12.90 5.67 -10.59
C VAL A 327 13.56 4.45 -9.96
N ILE A 328 13.11 3.26 -10.33
CA ILE A 328 13.75 1.98 -9.96
C ILE A 328 14.38 1.39 -11.22
N LYS A 329 15.68 1.15 -11.17
CA LYS A 329 16.39 0.42 -12.23
C LYS A 329 16.18 -1.08 -12.07
N ILE A 330 15.69 -1.75 -13.12
CA ILE A 330 15.56 -3.23 -13.10
C ILE A 330 16.90 -3.92 -12.89
N GLU A 331 18.01 -3.31 -13.33
CA GLU A 331 19.35 -3.87 -13.18
C GLU A 331 19.78 -3.96 -11.73
N GLU A 332 19.32 -3.00 -10.91
CA GLU A 332 19.69 -2.94 -9.50
C GLU A 332 18.89 -3.93 -8.66
N ALA A 333 17.77 -4.49 -9.15
CA ALA A 333 16.77 -5.32 -8.43
C ALA A 333 17.29 -6.20 -7.27
N GLY A 334 17.58 -5.56 -6.15
CA GLY A 334 18.02 -6.13 -4.88
C GLY A 334 16.85 -6.31 -3.92
N ASP A 335 17.13 -6.87 -2.74
CA ASP A 335 16.08 -7.24 -1.78
C ASP A 335 15.45 -6.02 -1.11
N GLU A 336 16.20 -4.92 -0.96
CA GLU A 336 15.74 -3.71 -0.27
C GLU A 336 15.22 -2.62 -1.21
N ILE A 337 15.51 -2.69 -2.51
CA ILE A 337 15.27 -1.58 -3.45
C ILE A 337 13.81 -1.15 -3.52
N VAL A 338 12.87 -2.09 -3.54
CA VAL A 338 11.44 -1.74 -3.60
C VAL A 338 11.01 -1.04 -2.32
N SER A 339 11.53 -1.47 -1.16
CA SER A 339 11.25 -0.83 0.13
C SER A 339 11.87 0.57 0.18
N ASN A 340 13.12 0.70 -0.27
CA ASN A 340 13.85 1.97 -0.32
C ASN A 340 13.17 2.96 -1.26
N ALA A 341 12.73 2.50 -2.44
CA ALA A 341 12.03 3.35 -3.39
C ALA A 341 10.66 3.82 -2.88
N ILE A 342 9.88 2.94 -2.23
CA ILE A 342 8.59 3.34 -1.64
C ILE A 342 8.80 4.34 -0.51
N SER A 343 9.68 4.04 0.42
CA SER A 343 9.96 4.92 1.55
C SER A 343 10.57 6.26 1.14
N PHE A 344 11.48 6.27 0.16
CA PHE A 344 12.04 7.50 -0.41
C PHE A 344 10.99 8.35 -1.12
N ALA A 345 10.11 7.71 -1.91
CA ALA A 345 9.02 8.41 -2.59
C ALA A 345 8.02 9.02 -1.59
N LEU A 346 7.67 8.28 -0.54
CA LEU A 346 6.82 8.77 0.56
C LEU A 346 7.51 9.89 1.35
N TYR A 347 8.80 9.73 1.67
CA TYR A 347 9.57 10.73 2.39
C TYR A 347 9.63 12.05 1.61
N LYS A 348 9.98 12.02 0.32
CA LYS A 348 10.02 13.22 -0.54
C LYS A 348 8.66 13.90 -0.65
N ALA A 349 7.58 13.12 -0.80
CA ALA A 349 6.24 13.66 -0.84
C ALA A 349 5.85 14.32 0.49
N PHE A 350 6.26 13.74 1.62
CA PHE A 350 5.99 14.25 2.96
C PHE A 350 6.83 15.50 3.29
N SER A 351 8.13 15.49 2.99
CA SER A 351 9.06 16.59 3.31
C SER A 351 8.83 17.84 2.47
N THR A 352 8.30 17.68 1.25
CA THR A 352 7.98 18.80 0.35
C THR A 352 6.60 19.40 0.63
N ASN A 353 5.77 18.75 1.46
CA ASN A 353 4.48 19.30 1.85
C ASN A 353 4.67 20.45 2.86
N GLU A 354 4.21 21.66 2.51
CA GLU A 354 4.43 22.86 3.34
C GLU A 354 3.89 22.72 4.77
N GLN A 355 2.82 21.95 4.97
CA GLN A 355 2.21 21.71 6.28
C GLN A 355 3.06 20.78 7.18
N ASP A 356 3.82 19.87 6.57
CA ASP A 356 4.52 18.79 7.27
C ASP A 356 6.05 18.94 7.24
N LYS A 357 6.56 20.01 6.61
CA LYS A 357 7.99 20.29 6.48
C LYS A 357 8.68 20.43 7.85
N ASP A 358 7.99 21.04 8.81
CA ASP A 358 8.47 21.24 10.18
C ASP A 358 8.21 20.02 11.08
N ASN A 359 7.41 19.05 10.62
CA ASN A 359 7.07 17.82 11.35
C ASN A 359 8.18 16.77 11.22
N TRP A 360 9.35 17.09 11.79
CA TRP A 360 10.50 16.18 11.83
C TRP A 360 10.19 14.86 12.53
N ASN A 361 9.29 14.86 13.53
CA ASN A 361 8.94 13.65 14.29
C ASN A 361 8.18 12.67 13.40
N GLY A 362 7.23 13.15 12.60
CA GLY A 362 6.56 12.34 11.59
C GLY A 362 7.52 11.81 10.53
N GLN A 363 8.43 12.65 10.03
CA GLN A 363 9.46 12.25 9.07
C GLN A 363 10.35 11.14 9.63
N LEU A 364 10.83 11.28 10.87
CA LEU A 364 11.71 10.31 11.50
C LEU A 364 10.98 9.00 11.83
N LYS A 365 9.74 9.06 12.33
CA LYS A 365 8.89 7.88 12.56
C LYS A 365 8.65 7.11 11.26
N LEU A 366 8.42 7.82 10.15
CA LEU A 366 8.30 7.20 8.83
C LEU A 366 9.61 6.50 8.43
N LEU A 367 10.75 7.17 8.48
CA LEU A 367 12.04 6.58 8.09
C LEU A 367 12.40 5.36 8.96
N LEU A 368 12.10 5.42 10.26
CA LEU A 368 12.26 4.32 11.20
C LEU A 368 11.37 3.11 10.86
N GLU A 369 10.11 3.37 10.51
CA GLU A 369 9.14 2.35 10.07
C GLU A 369 9.67 1.55 8.89
N TRP A 370 10.27 2.25 7.94
CA TRP A 370 10.79 1.70 6.67
C TRP A 370 12.26 1.27 6.72
N ASN A 371 12.90 1.35 7.89
CA ASN A 371 14.31 1.03 8.10
C ASN A 371 15.27 1.80 7.18
N GLN A 372 14.95 3.05 6.83
CA GLN A 372 15.78 3.89 5.98
C GLN A 372 16.82 4.66 6.79
N LEU A 373 17.88 3.98 7.22
CA LEU A 373 18.93 4.61 8.03
C LEU A 373 19.63 5.72 7.26
N ASP A 374 20.11 5.41 6.05
CA ASP A 374 20.98 6.31 5.28
C ASP A 374 20.23 7.62 4.95
N LEU A 375 18.95 7.51 4.59
CA LEU A 375 18.10 8.68 4.36
C LEU A 375 17.87 9.49 5.65
N ALA A 376 17.72 8.82 6.80
CA ALA A 376 17.57 9.52 8.07
C ALA A 376 18.86 10.24 8.49
N SER A 377 20.02 9.61 8.31
CA SER A 377 21.30 10.26 8.62
C SER A 377 21.54 11.48 7.73
N ASP A 378 21.30 11.35 6.43
CA ASP A 378 21.67 12.37 5.45
C ASP A 378 20.72 13.57 5.49
N GLU A 379 19.44 13.36 5.82
CA GLU A 379 18.44 14.42 5.75
C GLU A 379 18.07 15.00 7.13
N MET A 380 18.02 14.17 8.19
CA MET A 380 17.54 14.59 9.52
C MET A 380 18.69 14.90 10.49
N PHE A 381 19.77 14.12 10.43
CA PHE A 381 20.91 14.26 11.36
C PHE A 381 22.08 15.01 10.71
N THR A 382 21.78 16.13 10.05
CA THR A 382 22.80 17.06 9.54
C THR A 382 23.27 18.02 10.63
N ASN A 383 24.46 18.59 10.46
CA ASN A 383 25.07 19.52 11.43
C ASN A 383 24.23 20.79 11.73
N ASP A 384 23.17 21.03 10.94
CA ASP A 384 22.31 22.19 11.05
C ASP A 384 21.23 22.05 12.13
N ARG A 385 20.89 20.82 12.55
CA ARG A 385 19.89 20.54 13.59
C ARG A 385 20.55 20.02 14.88
N ARG A 386 20.27 20.69 16.00
CA ARG A 386 20.65 20.19 17.33
C ARG A 386 19.51 19.39 17.93
N TRP A 387 19.76 18.11 18.18
CA TRP A 387 18.80 17.20 18.78
C TRP A 387 18.92 17.20 20.31
N GLU A 388 17.79 17.31 21.01
CA GLU A 388 17.77 17.11 22.45
C GLU A 388 17.40 15.67 22.82
N SER A 389 17.85 15.22 23.98
CA SER A 389 17.48 13.87 24.47
C SER A 389 15.98 13.70 24.68
N ALA A 390 15.22 14.79 24.90
CA ALA A 390 13.77 14.75 25.07
C ALA A 390 13.04 14.46 23.75
N ASP A 391 13.52 15.03 22.65
CA ASP A 391 12.95 14.84 21.31
C ASP A 391 13.05 13.38 20.85
N LEU A 392 14.17 12.73 21.18
CA LEU A 392 14.50 11.41 20.68
C LEU A 392 13.92 10.25 21.51
N GLN A 393 13.24 10.50 22.64
CA GLN A 393 12.78 9.43 23.54
C GLN A 393 11.75 8.51 22.87
N ASP A 394 10.71 9.08 22.27
CA ASP A 394 9.64 8.32 21.63
C ASP A 394 10.17 7.47 20.47
N VAL A 395 11.02 8.05 19.63
CA VAL A 395 11.60 7.36 18.47
C VAL A 395 12.63 6.30 18.89
N MET A 396 13.36 6.51 20.00
CA MET A 396 14.23 5.49 20.58
C MET A 396 13.43 4.29 21.10
N PHE A 397 12.34 4.55 21.82
CA PHE A 397 11.45 3.48 22.30
C PHE A 397 10.89 2.65 21.14
N LEU A 398 10.40 3.34 20.09
CA LEU A 398 9.95 2.68 18.86
C LEU A 398 11.06 1.88 18.17
N ALA A 399 12.29 2.40 18.13
CA ALA A 399 13.43 1.71 17.53
C ALA A 399 13.79 0.41 18.26
N LEU A 400 13.65 0.40 19.60
CA LEU A 400 13.86 -0.79 20.41
C LEU A 400 12.79 -1.85 20.15
N ILE A 401 11.51 -1.45 20.13
CA ILE A 401 10.38 -2.39 19.91
C ILE A 401 10.40 -2.98 18.50
N LYS A 402 10.79 -2.18 17.50
CA LYS A 402 10.80 -2.59 16.09
C LYS A 402 12.11 -3.26 15.64
N ASP A 403 12.99 -3.60 16.57
CA ASP A 403 14.29 -4.19 16.30
C ASP A 403 15.08 -3.41 15.24
N ARG A 404 15.35 -2.13 15.53
CA ARG A 404 16.09 -1.20 14.66
C ARG A 404 17.45 -0.85 15.27
N PRO A 405 18.41 -1.80 15.35
CA PRO A 405 19.68 -1.58 16.05
C PRO A 405 20.52 -0.46 15.42
N LYS A 406 20.45 -0.29 14.09
CA LYS A 406 21.13 0.79 13.39
C LYS A 406 20.60 2.19 13.79
N PHE A 407 19.28 2.32 13.97
CA PHE A 407 18.67 3.57 14.45
C PHE A 407 18.98 3.83 15.93
N VAL A 408 18.95 2.79 16.76
CA VAL A 408 19.38 2.90 18.17
C VAL A 408 20.79 3.46 18.23
N ARG A 409 21.71 2.93 17.43
CA ARG A 409 23.07 3.47 17.32
C ARG A 409 23.10 4.93 16.85
N LEU A 410 22.37 5.26 15.79
CA LEU A 410 22.27 6.62 15.27
C LEU A 410 21.82 7.62 16.34
N PHE A 411 20.81 7.29 17.14
CA PHE A 411 20.32 8.17 18.20
C PHE A 411 21.32 8.35 19.34
N LEU A 412 22.07 7.30 19.69
CA LEU A 412 23.15 7.39 20.68
C LEU A 412 24.30 8.26 20.19
N GLU A 413 24.68 8.14 18.92
CA GLU A 413 25.71 8.98 18.27
C GLU A 413 25.29 10.46 18.22
N ASN A 414 23.98 10.73 18.11
CA ASN A 414 23.40 12.08 18.04
C ASN A 414 22.94 12.65 19.40
N GLY A 415 23.46 12.12 20.53
CA GLY A 415 23.34 12.79 21.84
C GLY A 415 22.20 12.31 22.74
N LEU A 416 21.56 11.18 22.45
CA LEU A 416 20.60 10.58 23.38
C LEU A 416 21.31 9.98 24.61
N ASN A 417 20.97 10.47 25.81
CA ASN A 417 21.48 9.90 27.05
C ASN A 417 20.68 8.67 27.47
N LEU A 418 21.22 7.48 27.20
CA LEU A 418 20.54 6.21 27.45
C LEU A 418 20.18 5.98 28.93
N ARG A 419 20.99 6.50 29.87
CA ARG A 419 20.67 6.38 31.32
C ARG A 419 19.48 7.25 31.72
N LYS A 420 19.30 8.42 31.10
CA LYS A 420 18.14 9.29 31.35
C LYS A 420 16.88 8.76 30.67
N PHE A 421 17.02 8.15 29.50
CA PHE A 421 15.91 7.54 28.76
C PHE A 421 15.32 6.31 29.48
N LEU A 422 16.18 5.46 30.06
CA LEU A 422 15.74 4.23 30.74
C LEU A 422 15.17 4.50 32.14
N SER A 423 13.99 5.11 32.19
CA SER A 423 13.20 5.23 33.41
C SER A 423 12.62 3.88 33.83
N LYS A 424 12.10 3.83 35.06
CA LYS A 424 11.39 2.64 35.56
C LYS A 424 10.13 2.37 34.72
N GLU A 425 9.43 3.41 34.27
CA GLU A 425 8.24 3.23 33.41
C GLU A 425 8.62 2.60 32.06
N VAL A 426 9.65 3.13 31.39
CA VAL A 426 10.10 2.62 30.09
C VAL A 426 10.51 1.15 30.17
N LEU A 427 11.30 0.76 31.17
CA LEU A 427 11.70 -0.64 31.38
C LEU A 427 10.49 -1.52 31.71
N THR A 428 9.56 -1.03 32.53
CA THR A 428 8.32 -1.75 32.86
C THR A 428 7.49 -2.02 31.61
N GLU A 429 7.37 -1.03 30.71
CA GLU A 429 6.66 -1.16 29.45
C GLU A 429 7.35 -2.15 28.50
N LEU A 430 8.68 -2.10 28.39
CA LEU A 430 9.47 -3.04 27.58
C LEU A 430 9.32 -4.48 28.07
N PHE A 431 9.44 -4.74 29.37
CA PHE A 431 9.35 -6.08 29.93
C PHE A 431 7.92 -6.64 30.02
N SER A 432 6.91 -5.76 29.99
CA SER A 432 5.51 -6.18 30.14
C SER A 432 4.80 -6.36 28.81
N ASN A 433 4.84 -5.33 27.96
CA ASN A 433 4.08 -5.29 26.71
C ASN A 433 4.91 -5.79 25.52
N ASN A 434 6.22 -5.53 25.54
CA ASN A 434 7.11 -5.80 24.40
C ASN A 434 8.11 -6.94 24.67
N PHE A 435 7.84 -7.77 25.68
CA PHE A 435 8.63 -8.96 25.96
C PHE A 435 7.87 -10.20 25.51
N SER A 436 8.47 -10.98 24.61
CA SER A 436 7.84 -12.16 24.03
C SER A 436 7.30 -13.11 25.11
N SER A 437 5.99 -13.39 25.07
CA SER A 437 5.35 -14.33 25.98
C SER A 437 5.91 -15.75 25.83
N LEU A 438 6.43 -16.10 24.65
CA LEU A 438 7.11 -17.37 24.42
C LEU A 438 8.46 -17.41 25.14
N VAL A 439 9.26 -16.34 25.00
CA VAL A 439 10.56 -16.21 25.69
C VAL A 439 10.35 -16.25 27.21
N PHE A 440 9.32 -15.57 27.72
CA PHE A 440 9.00 -15.61 29.15
C PHE A 440 8.66 -17.01 29.65
N LYS A 441 7.86 -17.78 28.90
CA LYS A 441 7.56 -19.19 29.23
C LYS A 441 8.85 -20.04 29.21
N ASN A 442 9.71 -19.85 28.22
CA ASN A 442 10.99 -20.55 28.13
C ASN A 442 11.91 -20.20 29.31
N LEU A 443 11.94 -18.94 29.74
CA LEU A 443 12.67 -18.48 30.91
C LEU A 443 12.17 -19.19 32.19
N GLN A 444 10.85 -19.36 32.33
CA GLN A 444 10.25 -20.07 33.46
C GLN A 444 10.66 -21.54 33.48
N ILE A 445 10.66 -22.19 32.31
CA ILE A 445 11.10 -23.59 32.17
C ILE A 445 12.59 -23.71 32.51
N ALA A 446 13.42 -22.82 31.98
CA ALA A 446 14.86 -22.82 32.22
C ALA A 446 15.19 -22.65 33.70
N LYS A 447 14.54 -21.69 34.39
CA LYS A 447 14.72 -21.46 35.83
C LYS A 447 14.29 -22.66 36.69
N ASN A 448 13.29 -23.42 36.26
CA ASN A 448 12.84 -24.61 37.00
C ASN A 448 13.69 -25.85 36.69
N SER A 449 14.33 -25.90 35.52
CA SER A 449 15.10 -27.06 35.05
C SER A 449 16.58 -26.97 35.40
N TYR A 450 17.14 -25.75 35.45
CA TYR A 450 18.56 -25.49 35.68
C TYR A 450 18.73 -24.65 36.95
N ASN A 451 19.51 -25.16 37.91
CA ASN A 451 19.80 -24.44 39.15
C ASN A 451 21.00 -23.50 38.96
N ASP A 452 20.74 -22.33 38.36
CA ASP A 452 21.74 -21.28 38.11
C ASP A 452 21.36 -20.01 38.88
N ALA A 453 22.33 -19.44 39.61
CA ALA A 453 22.15 -18.23 40.40
C ALA A 453 21.84 -17.00 39.51
N LEU A 454 22.45 -16.91 38.34
CA LEU A 454 22.20 -15.86 37.35
C LEU A 454 20.80 -15.98 36.76
N LEU A 455 20.35 -17.19 36.40
CA LEU A 455 18.98 -17.41 35.91
C LEU A 455 17.95 -17.04 36.97
N THR A 456 18.21 -17.35 38.23
CA THR A 456 17.33 -16.99 39.34
C THR A 456 17.24 -15.48 39.52
N PHE A 457 18.37 -14.77 39.41
CA PHE A 457 18.42 -13.31 39.45
C PHE A 457 17.65 -12.67 38.28
N VAL A 458 17.92 -13.10 37.05
CA VAL A 458 17.24 -12.60 35.84
C VAL A 458 15.74 -12.86 35.89
N TRP A 459 15.33 -14.06 36.34
CA TRP A 459 13.92 -14.39 36.53
C TRP A 459 13.23 -13.42 37.49
N LYS A 460 13.82 -13.19 38.67
CA LYS A 460 13.27 -12.25 39.67
C LYS A 460 13.16 -10.84 39.08
N MET A 461 14.20 -10.39 38.36
CA MET A 461 14.23 -9.08 37.71
C MET A 461 13.08 -8.89 36.69
N VAL A 462 12.91 -9.84 35.76
CA VAL A 462 11.84 -9.79 34.75
C VAL A 462 10.47 -9.84 35.42
N GLU A 463 10.32 -10.67 36.44
CA GLU A 463 9.08 -10.79 37.19
C GLU A 463 8.71 -9.50 37.94
N ASP A 464 9.68 -8.81 38.52
CA ASP A 464 9.47 -7.54 39.22
C ASP A 464 8.95 -6.44 38.28
N PHE A 465 9.52 -6.31 37.07
CA PHE A 465 9.00 -5.37 36.06
C PHE A 465 7.58 -5.74 35.61
N ARG A 466 7.27 -7.03 35.38
CA ARG A 466 5.92 -7.46 34.97
C ARG A 466 4.88 -7.33 36.08
N ARG A 467 5.28 -7.39 37.36
CA ARG A 467 4.39 -7.22 38.51
C ARG A 467 3.99 -5.76 38.75
N GLY A 468 4.79 -4.79 38.28
CA GLY A 468 4.51 -3.36 38.40
C GLY A 468 3.12 -2.96 37.88
N ILE A 469 2.73 -3.50 36.73
CA ILE A 469 1.42 -3.19 36.09
C ILE A 469 0.23 -3.76 36.89
N LYS A 470 0.38 -4.94 37.51
CA LYS A 470 -0.72 -5.59 38.25
C LYS A 470 -1.15 -4.86 39.53
N LYS A 471 -0.34 -3.92 40.04
CA LYS A 471 -0.65 -3.13 41.24
C LYS A 471 -1.35 -1.80 40.95
N GLU A 472 -1.23 -1.25 39.74
CA GLU A 472 -1.90 0.01 39.38
C GLU A 472 -3.41 -0.17 39.17
N ASP A 473 -3.85 -1.34 38.70
CA ASP A 473 -5.28 -1.67 38.58
C ASP A 473 -5.96 -2.06 39.92
N LYS A 474 -5.21 -2.17 41.03
CA LYS A 474 -5.71 -2.81 42.26
C LYS A 474 -5.45 -2.10 43.59
N ASN A 475 -5.05 -0.84 43.61
CA ASN A 475 -4.83 -0.15 44.90
C ASN A 475 -5.88 0.91 45.23
N GLY A 476 -7.02 0.42 45.74
CA GLY A 476 -7.65 1.03 46.90
C GLY A 476 -6.96 0.55 48.17
N LYS A 477 -6.16 1.45 48.77
CA LYS A 477 -5.70 1.56 50.17
C LYS A 477 -5.06 0.35 50.89
N ASP A 478 -4.02 0.71 51.64
CA ASP A 478 -3.34 -0.03 52.72
C ASP A 478 -2.37 -1.15 52.32
N GLU A 479 -1.14 -0.76 51.95
CA GLU A 479 0.08 -1.52 52.28
C GLU A 479 1.37 -0.70 51.98
N THR A 480 1.44 0.55 52.45
CA THR A 480 2.51 1.52 52.09
C THR A 480 3.72 1.57 53.03
N GLU A 481 3.86 0.72 54.04
CA GLU A 481 4.90 0.95 55.08
C GLU A 481 5.99 -0.12 55.28
N ILE A 482 6.03 -1.25 54.54
CA ILE A 482 7.08 -2.30 54.78
C ILE A 482 7.82 -2.74 53.50
N ARG A 483 7.84 -1.95 52.41
CA ARG A 483 8.58 -2.34 51.17
C ARG A 483 9.53 -1.30 50.59
N LEU A 484 9.88 -0.24 51.32
CA LEU A 484 10.85 0.77 50.86
C LEU A 484 12.32 0.30 50.90
N LEU A 485 12.62 -0.88 51.45
CA LEU A 485 14.01 -1.36 51.63
C LEU A 485 14.53 -2.33 50.56
N ASP A 486 13.66 -2.90 49.69
CA ASP A 486 14.10 -3.79 48.59
C ASP A 486 13.92 -3.16 47.20
N GLU A 487 13.54 -1.87 47.13
CA GLU A 487 13.23 -1.14 45.89
C GLU A 487 14.45 -0.77 45.01
N SER A 488 15.69 -1.11 45.40
CA SER A 488 16.85 -0.37 44.89
C SER A 488 18.09 -1.17 44.48
N SER A 489 17.98 -2.38 43.94
CA SER A 489 19.15 -3.04 43.29
C SER A 489 19.02 -3.10 41.77
N ILE A 490 17.85 -3.46 41.25
CA ILE A 490 17.59 -3.64 39.81
C ILE A 490 17.54 -2.29 39.06
N THR A 491 17.03 -1.24 39.71
CA THR A 491 16.98 0.13 39.16
C THR A 491 18.33 0.85 39.15
N ARG A 492 19.36 0.32 39.82
CA ARG A 492 20.71 0.93 39.82
C ARG A 492 21.47 0.72 38.52
N HIS A 493 21.07 -0.27 37.73
CA HIS A 493 21.76 -0.72 36.52
C HIS A 493 20.81 -0.82 35.31
N PRO A 494 20.16 0.30 34.90
CA PRO A 494 19.13 0.27 33.85
C PRO A 494 19.67 -0.16 32.49
N LEU A 495 20.94 0.15 32.19
CA LEU A 495 21.60 -0.26 30.95
C LEU A 495 21.74 -1.79 30.84
N GLN A 496 22.10 -2.44 31.95
CA GLN A 496 22.19 -3.89 32.01
C GLN A 496 20.81 -4.54 31.91
N ALA A 497 19.77 -3.92 32.49
CA ALA A 497 18.40 -4.41 32.35
C ALA A 497 17.94 -4.38 30.88
N LEU A 498 18.20 -3.29 30.15
CA LEU A 498 17.92 -3.22 28.71
C LEU A 498 18.72 -4.26 27.91
N PHE A 499 20.00 -4.45 28.24
CA PHE A 499 20.83 -5.45 27.59
C PHE A 499 20.30 -6.88 27.81
N ILE A 500 19.84 -7.20 29.01
CA ILE A 500 19.22 -8.50 29.29
C ILE A 500 17.89 -8.64 28.51
N TRP A 501 17.09 -7.58 28.44
CA TRP A 501 15.85 -7.56 27.67
C TRP A 501 16.09 -7.92 26.19
N SER A 502 17.14 -7.36 25.57
CA SER A 502 17.45 -7.64 24.16
C SER A 502 18.03 -9.05 23.98
N VAL A 503 19.01 -9.45 24.81
CA VAL A 503 19.68 -10.77 24.70
C VAL A 503 18.71 -11.93 24.87
N LEU A 504 17.71 -11.82 25.75
CA LEU A 504 16.74 -12.88 25.96
C LEU A 504 15.83 -13.13 24.76
N GLN A 505 15.70 -12.16 23.85
CA GLN A 505 14.75 -12.20 22.74
C GLN A 505 15.36 -12.65 21.41
N ASN A 506 16.65 -12.98 21.40
CA ASN A 506 17.47 -13.42 20.25
C ASN A 506 17.60 -12.37 19.16
#